data_AF-A0A6A4GHG1-F1
#
_entry.id   AF-A0A6A4GHG1-F1
#
_cell.length_a   1.000
_cell.length_b   1.000
_cell.length_c   1.000
_cell.angle_alpha   90.00
_cell.angle_beta   90.00
_cell.angle_gamma   90.00
#
_symmetry.space_group_name_H-M   'P 1'
#
loop_
_entity.id
_entity.type
_entity.pdbx_description
1 polymer ?
#
loop_
_entity_poly.entity_id
_entity_poly.type
_entity_poly.pdbx_seq_one_letter_code
_entity_poly.pdbx_strand_id
1 'polypeptide(L)'
;QNSVNFKCIDVKLDAQYQPRFVSGTSQTITGILDSTHFAQGAMKLVFDLQLGRHEFVAKRYNEFSDEVFLDFKKLNKNQKLISLDAWRLIQCQAFLDSFYEHANGVQRIDRNITFSKCFLLQERGFQPRKASGIDYIDGTLASVDGKNVLILFDLGF
;
A
#
# COMPACT_ATOMS: atom_id res chain seq x y z
N GLN A 1 8.22 5.67 -18.99
CA GLN A 1 7.32 5.51 -17.84
C GLN A 1 5.90 5.45 -18.37
N ASN A 2 5.16 4.35 -18.19
CA ASN A 2 3.76 4.30 -18.63
C ASN A 2 2.85 4.34 -17.41
N SER A 3 1.79 5.12 -17.56
CA SER A 3 0.69 5.29 -16.63
C SER A 3 0.09 3.94 -16.19
N VAL A 4 -0.25 3.84 -14.92
CA VAL A 4 -0.89 2.68 -14.27
C VAL A 4 -2.16 3.15 -13.59
N ASN A 5 -3.24 2.38 -13.74
CA ASN A 5 -4.48 2.62 -13.03
C ASN A 5 -4.50 1.85 -11.73
N PHE A 6 -4.91 2.49 -10.66
CA PHE A 6 -5.01 1.90 -9.34
C PHE A 6 -6.42 2.08 -8.79
N LYS A 7 -6.94 1.07 -8.12
CA LYS A 7 -8.06 1.23 -7.21
C LYS A 7 -7.51 1.58 -5.83
N CYS A 8 -7.92 2.72 -5.28
CA CYS A 8 -7.63 3.03 -3.88
C CYS A 8 -8.52 2.21 -2.95
N ILE A 9 -7.92 1.69 -1.89
CA ILE A 9 -8.61 0.94 -0.85
C ILE A 9 -8.24 1.60 0.48
N ASP A 10 -9.15 2.43 0.98
CA ASP A 10 -8.98 3.07 2.27
C ASP A 10 -9.23 2.06 3.39
N VAL A 11 -8.45 2.20 4.45
CA VAL A 11 -8.60 1.44 5.68
C VAL A 11 -8.92 2.42 6.80
N LYS A 12 -9.87 2.06 7.66
CA LYS A 12 -10.21 2.80 8.88
C LYS A 12 -10.34 1.85 10.04
N LEU A 13 -10.28 2.38 11.26
CA LEU A 13 -10.74 1.63 12.43
C LEU A 13 -12.24 1.82 12.60
N ASP A 14 -12.91 0.80 13.14
CA ASP A 14 -14.26 0.95 13.69
C ASP A 14 -14.24 1.45 15.14
N ALA A 15 -15.41 1.52 15.77
CA ALA A 15 -15.55 1.98 17.14
C ALA A 15 -14.86 1.05 18.18
N GLN A 16 -14.51 -0.17 17.79
CA GLN A 16 -13.81 -1.16 18.61
C GLN A 16 -12.32 -1.26 18.25
N TYR A 17 -11.78 -0.25 17.53
CA TYR A 17 -10.40 -0.23 17.04
C TYR A 17 -10.03 -1.42 16.14
N GLN A 18 -11.04 -2.07 15.54
CA GLN A 18 -10.81 -3.13 14.57
C GLN A 18 -10.66 -2.52 13.17
N PRO A 19 -9.65 -2.93 12.40
CA PRO A 19 -9.44 -2.42 11.06
C PRO A 19 -10.53 -2.94 10.12
N ARG A 20 -11.08 -2.03 9.30
CA ARG A 20 -12.04 -2.34 8.25
C ARG A 20 -11.71 -1.59 6.97
N PHE A 21 -12.00 -2.23 5.84
CA PHE A 21 -11.97 -1.56 4.54
C PHE A 21 -13.17 -0.62 4.43
N VAL A 22 -12.94 0.57 3.86
CA VAL A 22 -14.03 1.51 3.60
C VAL A 22 -14.73 1.10 2.31
N SER A 23 -15.95 0.57 2.44
CA SER A 23 -16.80 0.23 1.30
C SER A 23 -17.24 1.52 0.58
N GLY A 24 -17.08 1.58 -0.74
CA GLY A 24 -17.62 2.66 -1.59
C GLY A 24 -16.60 3.66 -2.15
N THR A 25 -15.33 3.65 -1.70
CA THR A 25 -14.28 4.54 -2.23
C THR A 25 -13.52 3.92 -3.41
N SER A 26 -14.23 3.31 -4.37
CA SER A 26 -13.63 2.75 -5.59
C SER A 26 -13.21 3.84 -6.59
N GLN A 27 -12.53 4.89 -6.11
CA GLN A 27 -11.88 5.82 -7.00
C GLN A 27 -10.72 5.08 -7.69
N THR A 28 -10.79 5.11 -9.02
CA THR A 28 -9.65 4.75 -9.84
C THR A 28 -8.75 5.98 -9.93
N ILE A 29 -7.51 5.83 -9.50
CA ILE A 29 -6.48 6.86 -9.55
C ILE A 29 -5.44 6.41 -10.55
N THR A 30 -5.01 7.33 -11.39
CA THR A 30 -3.99 7.08 -12.39
C THR A 30 -2.65 7.65 -11.92
N GLY A 31 -1.57 6.90 -12.06
CA GLY A 31 -0.25 7.30 -11.61
C GLY A 31 0.91 6.68 -12.39
N ILE A 32 2.12 7.08 -12.06
CA ILE A 32 3.36 6.55 -12.63
C ILE A 32 4.08 5.76 -11.55
N LEU A 33 4.18 4.45 -11.73
CA LEU A 33 4.93 3.55 -10.84
C LEU A 33 6.20 3.10 -11.54
N ASP A 34 7.35 3.30 -10.90
CA ASP A 34 8.61 2.81 -11.43
C ASP A 34 8.69 1.27 -11.33
N SER A 35 9.19 0.63 -12.39
CA SER A 35 9.39 -0.82 -12.42
C SER A 35 10.58 -1.28 -11.59
N THR A 36 11.51 -0.38 -11.30
CA THR A 36 12.73 -0.65 -10.55
C THR A 36 12.55 -0.18 -9.12
N HIS A 37 12.94 -1.01 -8.15
CA HIS A 37 12.96 -0.57 -6.76
C HIS A 37 14.17 0.34 -6.53
N PHE A 38 14.00 1.44 -5.82
CA PHE A 38 15.12 2.32 -5.45
C PHE A 38 15.72 1.95 -4.09
N ALA A 39 14.98 1.19 -3.26
CA ALA A 39 15.46 0.69 -1.98
C ALA A 39 14.91 -0.70 -1.66
N GLN A 40 15.63 -1.43 -0.81
CA GLN A 40 15.27 -2.76 -0.33
C GLN A 40 15.56 -2.87 1.16
N GLY A 41 14.56 -3.32 1.92
CA GLY A 41 14.71 -3.75 3.30
C GLY A 41 14.79 -5.27 3.40
N ALA A 42 14.87 -5.79 4.64
CA ALA A 42 14.94 -7.24 4.89
C ALA A 42 13.78 -8.03 4.25
N MET A 43 12.57 -7.47 4.27
CA MET A 43 11.36 -8.16 3.79
C MET A 43 10.68 -7.48 2.60
N LYS A 44 11.04 -6.25 2.26
CA LYS A 44 10.25 -5.42 1.34
C LYS A 44 11.11 -4.69 0.33
N LEU A 45 10.58 -4.58 -0.89
CA LEU A 45 11.08 -3.71 -1.94
C LEU A 45 10.30 -2.39 -1.92
N VAL A 46 10.97 -1.32 -2.33
CA VAL A 46 10.48 0.06 -2.27
C VAL A 46 10.59 0.70 -3.65
N PHE A 47 9.48 1.22 -4.15
CA PHE A 47 9.33 1.76 -5.49
C PHE A 47 8.81 3.20 -5.42
N ASP A 48 9.22 4.02 -6.38
CA ASP A 48 8.69 5.36 -6.54
C ASP A 48 7.32 5.30 -7.22
N LEU A 49 6.33 5.95 -6.61
CA LEU A 49 5.01 6.14 -7.18
C LEU A 49 4.66 7.63 -7.24
N GLN A 50 4.25 8.09 -8.41
CA GLN A 50 3.70 9.43 -8.59
C GLN A 50 2.19 9.35 -8.85
N LEU A 51 1.38 10.02 -8.03
CA LEU A 51 -0.06 10.19 -8.26
C LEU A 51 -0.35 11.67 -8.50
N GLY A 52 -0.68 12.04 -9.73
CA GLY A 52 -0.83 13.45 -10.11
C GLY A 52 0.48 14.23 -9.93
N ARG A 53 0.48 15.22 -9.02
CA ARG A 53 1.66 16.03 -8.68
C ARG A 53 2.37 15.59 -7.39
N HIS A 54 1.90 14.52 -6.76
CA HIS A 54 2.41 14.06 -5.49
C HIS A 54 3.26 12.80 -5.67
N GLU A 55 4.36 12.73 -4.92
CA GLU A 55 5.26 11.58 -4.86
C GLU A 55 4.97 10.75 -3.61
N PHE A 56 5.01 9.45 -3.77
CA PHE A 56 4.70 8.46 -2.75
C PHE A 56 5.68 7.31 -2.84
N VAL A 57 5.75 6.55 -1.75
CA VAL A 57 6.52 5.32 -1.70
C VAL A 57 5.61 4.12 -1.72
N ALA A 58 5.72 3.31 -2.77
CA ALA A 58 5.05 2.02 -2.87
C ALA A 58 5.95 0.91 -2.30
N LYS A 59 5.37 0.01 -1.50
CA LYS A 59 6.09 -1.14 -0.93
C LYS A 59 5.37 -2.45 -1.22
N ARG A 60 6.16 -3.49 -1.47
CA ARG A 60 5.71 -4.90 -1.49
C ARG A 60 6.74 -5.82 -0.87
N TYR A 61 6.35 -7.04 -0.55
CA TYR A 61 7.27 -8.04 -0.01
C TYR A 61 8.21 -8.57 -1.11
N ASN A 62 9.47 -8.80 -0.74
CA ASN A 62 10.54 -9.24 -1.66
C ASN A 62 10.44 -10.72 -2.04
N GLU A 63 9.79 -11.56 -1.23
CA GLU A 63 9.54 -12.99 -1.50
C GLU A 63 8.71 -13.24 -2.78
N PHE A 64 8.18 -12.18 -3.40
CA PHE A 64 7.39 -12.19 -4.63
C PHE A 64 8.17 -11.69 -5.86
N SER A 65 9.51 -11.66 -5.82
CA SER A 65 10.33 -11.05 -6.88
C SER A 65 10.88 -12.02 -7.93
N ASP A 66 10.90 -13.32 -7.63
CA ASP A 66 11.62 -14.33 -8.41
C ASP A 66 10.72 -15.15 -9.36
N GLU A 67 9.47 -14.72 -9.58
CA GLU A 67 8.52 -15.49 -10.38
C GLU A 67 8.29 -14.93 -11.77
N VAL A 68 8.50 -15.80 -12.76
CA VAL A 68 8.21 -15.54 -14.18
C VAL A 68 6.70 -15.62 -14.47
N PHE A 69 5.93 -16.28 -13.59
CA PHE A 69 4.50 -16.55 -13.78
C PHE A 69 3.64 -16.05 -12.62
N LEU A 70 2.38 -15.77 -12.92
CA LEU A 70 1.36 -15.34 -11.96
C LEU A 70 0.95 -16.48 -11.00
N ASP A 71 1.44 -16.49 -9.75
CA ASP A 71 0.91 -17.37 -8.69
C ASP A 71 -0.16 -16.67 -7.83
N PHE A 72 -1.43 -17.07 -8.01
CA PHE A 72 -2.56 -16.55 -7.23
C PHE A 72 -2.44 -16.74 -5.71
N LYS A 73 -1.81 -17.83 -5.25
CA LYS A 73 -1.63 -18.06 -3.81
C LYS A 73 -0.67 -17.02 -3.24
N LYS A 74 0.40 -16.71 -3.96
CA LYS A 74 1.37 -15.68 -3.58
C LYS A 74 0.79 -14.28 -3.67
N LEU A 75 -0.01 -13.97 -4.69
CA LEU A 75 -0.72 -12.68 -4.76
C LEU A 75 -1.66 -12.47 -3.57
N ASN A 76 -2.47 -13.48 -3.24
CA ASN A 76 -3.34 -13.43 -2.07
C ASN A 76 -2.53 -13.30 -0.77
N LYS A 77 -1.38 -13.97 -0.67
CA LYS A 77 -0.46 -13.85 0.47
C LYS A 77 0.11 -12.43 0.57
N ASN A 78 0.58 -11.85 -0.54
CA ASN A 78 1.09 -10.49 -0.60
C ASN A 78 0.00 -9.51 -0.14
N GLN A 79 -1.20 -9.58 -0.73
CA GLN A 79 -2.34 -8.75 -0.34
C GLN A 79 -2.66 -8.87 1.15
N LYS A 80 -2.67 -10.09 1.70
CA LYS A 80 -2.90 -10.32 3.14
C LYS A 80 -1.84 -9.64 3.99
N LEU A 81 -0.56 -9.87 3.71
CA LEU A 81 0.55 -9.29 4.47
C LEU A 81 0.56 -7.76 4.39
N ILE A 82 0.31 -7.24 3.20
CA ILE A 82 0.24 -5.80 2.96
C ILE A 82 -0.94 -5.15 3.68
N SER A 83 -2.10 -5.82 3.69
CA SER A 83 -3.26 -5.34 4.44
C SER A 83 -2.98 -5.31 5.94
N LEU A 84 -2.32 -6.33 6.48
CA LEU A 84 -1.94 -6.39 7.90
C LEU A 84 -0.99 -5.25 8.29
N ASP A 85 -0.06 -4.88 7.42
CA ASP A 85 0.83 -3.74 7.67
C ASP A 85 0.08 -2.41 7.69
N ALA A 86 -0.84 -2.18 6.74
CA ALA A 86 -1.68 -0.99 6.74
C ALA A 86 -2.54 -0.91 8.02
N TRP A 87 -3.06 -2.05 8.48
CA TRP A 87 -3.82 -2.13 9.72
C TRP A 87 -2.99 -1.76 10.94
N ARG A 88 -1.77 -2.29 11.03
CA ARG A 88 -0.84 -1.97 12.11
C ARG A 88 -0.51 -0.48 12.15
N LEU A 89 -0.23 0.14 11.00
CA LEU A 89 0.08 1.56 10.92
C LEU A 89 -1.07 2.43 11.41
N ILE A 90 -2.30 2.09 11.00
CA ILE A 90 -3.49 2.83 11.44
C ILE A 90 -3.73 2.66 12.94
N GLN A 91 -3.51 1.45 13.49
CA GLN A 91 -3.59 1.23 14.94
C GLN A 91 -2.52 2.03 15.69
N CYS A 92 -1.28 2.08 15.17
CA CYS A 92 -0.22 2.89 15.73
C CYS A 92 -0.55 4.39 15.71
N GLN A 93 -1.14 4.89 14.62
CA GLN A 93 -1.60 6.28 14.53
C GLN A 93 -2.70 6.57 15.57
N ALA A 94 -3.72 5.70 15.66
CA ALA A 94 -4.80 5.88 16.63
C ALA A 94 -4.30 5.84 18.09
N PHE A 95 -3.34 4.96 18.39
CA PHE A 95 -2.66 4.94 19.68
C PHE A 95 -1.94 6.26 19.97
N LEU A 96 -1.18 6.76 18.99
CA LEU A 96 -0.43 8.00 19.12
C LEU A 96 -1.34 9.21 19.33
N ASP A 97 -2.46 9.27 18.62
CA ASP A 97 -3.50 10.29 18.78
C ASP A 97 -4.08 10.26 20.20
N SER A 98 -4.44 9.07 20.70
CA SER A 98 -4.95 8.86 22.06
C SER A 98 -3.91 9.22 23.12
N PHE A 99 -2.65 8.87 22.89
CA PHE A 99 -1.54 9.24 23.76
C PHE A 99 -1.40 10.76 23.85
N TYR A 100 -1.42 11.47 22.71
CA TYR A 100 -1.33 12.93 22.69
C TYR A 100 -2.54 13.63 23.31
N GLU A 101 -3.73 13.05 23.15
CA GLU A 101 -4.94 13.55 23.80
C GLU A 101 -4.82 13.47 25.32
N HIS A 102 -4.39 12.33 25.85
CA HIS A 102 -4.17 12.13 27.29
C HIS A 102 -3.03 13.00 27.84
N ALA A 103 -1.97 13.14 27.04
CA ALA A 103 -0.81 13.97 27.33
C ALA A 103 -1.09 15.48 27.35
N ASN A 104 -2.23 15.96 26.84
CA ASN A 104 -2.57 17.39 26.81
C ASN A 104 -2.52 18.07 28.19
N GLY A 105 -2.63 17.30 29.29
CA GLY A 105 -2.56 17.81 30.66
C GLY A 105 -1.23 17.61 31.40
N VAL A 106 -0.23 16.96 30.77
CA VAL A 106 1.07 16.62 31.39
C VAL A 106 2.19 17.35 30.63
N GLN A 107 3.32 17.64 31.29
CA GLN A 107 4.47 18.43 30.78
C GLN A 107 4.83 18.23 29.30
N ARG A 108 5.50 19.23 28.70
CA ARG A 108 6.02 19.33 27.31
C ARG A 108 6.36 17.97 26.66
N ILE A 109 5.36 17.31 26.09
CA ILE A 109 5.53 16.15 25.22
C ILE A 109 5.77 16.65 23.80
N ASP A 110 6.81 16.12 23.15
CA ASP A 110 7.09 16.40 21.75
C ASP A 110 6.00 15.76 20.86
N ARG A 111 5.32 16.60 20.08
CA ARG A 111 4.23 16.23 19.17
C ARG A 111 4.68 16.10 17.72
N ASN A 112 5.98 16.15 17.47
CA ASN A 112 6.55 16.04 16.13
C ASN A 112 6.67 14.59 15.66
N ILE A 113 6.40 13.60 16.52
CA ILE A 113 6.33 12.20 16.10
C ILE A 113 4.99 12.00 15.41
N THR A 114 5.03 11.50 14.17
CA THR A 114 3.83 11.17 13.38
C THR A 114 4.09 9.91 12.57
N PHE A 115 3.04 9.14 12.29
CA PHE A 115 3.13 8.07 11.31
C PHE A 115 2.76 8.62 9.93
N SER A 116 3.54 8.28 8.92
CA SER A 116 3.19 8.55 7.53
C SER A 116 1.80 7.98 7.22
N LYS A 117 0.99 8.75 6.49
CA LYS A 117 -0.31 8.24 6.01
C LYS A 117 -0.07 7.03 5.12
N CYS A 118 -0.92 6.02 5.26
CA CYS A 118 -0.88 4.85 4.42
C CYS A 118 -2.23 4.49 3.85
N PHE A 119 -2.24 4.00 2.63
CA PHE A 119 -3.42 3.43 1.97
C PHE A 119 -2.99 2.27 1.08
N LEU A 120 -3.95 1.42 0.74
CA LEU A 120 -3.71 0.30 -0.14
C LEU A 120 -4.06 0.72 -1.56
N LEU A 121 -3.17 0.47 -2.52
CA LEU A 121 -3.49 0.60 -3.94
C LEU A 121 -3.52 -0.76 -4.60
N GLN A 122 -4.53 -0.97 -5.42
CA GLN A 122 -4.65 -2.17 -6.22
C GLN A 122 -4.46 -1.86 -7.70
N GLU A 123 -3.43 -2.39 -8.35
CA GLU A 123 -3.26 -2.20 -9.80
C GLU A 123 -4.44 -2.77 -10.59
N ARG A 124 -4.86 -2.02 -11.61
CA ARG A 124 -5.95 -2.33 -12.53
C ARG A 124 -5.42 -2.31 -13.97
N GLY A 125 -5.82 -3.32 -14.75
CA GLY A 125 -5.46 -3.45 -16.17
C GLY A 125 -4.94 -4.84 -16.52
N PHE A 126 -4.67 -5.04 -17.82
CA PHE A 126 -4.28 -6.33 -18.41
C PHE A 126 -2.77 -6.58 -18.40
N GLN A 127 -1.96 -5.61 -17.94
CA GLN A 127 -0.50 -5.70 -17.88
C GLN A 127 0.00 -5.16 -16.53
N PRO A 128 -0.01 -6.01 -15.49
CA PRO A 128 0.52 -5.65 -14.18
C PRO A 128 2.02 -5.37 -14.28
N ARG A 129 2.51 -4.45 -13.44
CA ARG A 129 3.93 -4.10 -13.44
C ARG A 129 4.73 -5.06 -12.57
N LYS A 130 6.03 -5.22 -12.88
CA LYS A 130 7.01 -5.89 -12.01
C LYS A 130 7.03 -5.33 -10.57
N ALA A 131 6.75 -4.04 -10.43
CA ALA A 131 6.60 -3.38 -9.14
C ALA A 131 5.45 -3.97 -8.30
N SER A 132 4.41 -4.49 -8.94
CA SER A 132 3.30 -5.21 -8.31
C SER A 132 3.53 -6.72 -8.12
N GLY A 133 4.68 -7.24 -8.60
CA GLY A 133 5.10 -8.63 -8.42
C GLY A 133 4.72 -9.59 -9.56
N ILE A 134 4.52 -9.09 -10.78
CA ILE A 134 4.16 -9.92 -11.94
C ILE A 134 4.99 -9.50 -13.14
N ASP A 135 5.75 -10.44 -13.70
CA ASP A 135 6.59 -10.23 -14.89
C ASP A 135 5.85 -10.64 -16.19
N TYR A 136 4.81 -11.49 -16.12
CA TYR A 136 4.03 -11.92 -17.29
C TYR A 136 2.61 -12.40 -16.92
N ILE A 137 1.59 -11.99 -17.68
CA ILE A 137 0.25 -12.61 -17.67
C ILE A 137 0.19 -13.56 -18.86
N ASP A 138 0.06 -14.86 -18.61
CA ASP A 138 -0.30 -15.81 -19.67
C ASP A 138 -1.70 -15.47 -20.20
N GLY A 139 -1.88 -15.48 -21.52
CA GLY A 139 -3.09 -15.01 -22.23
C GLY A 139 -4.38 -15.73 -21.85
N THR A 140 -4.26 -16.84 -21.12
CA THR A 140 -5.35 -17.60 -20.49
C THR A 140 -5.95 -16.92 -19.25
N LEU A 141 -5.28 -15.91 -18.67
CA LEU A 141 -5.64 -15.23 -17.42
C LEU A 141 -6.03 -13.75 -17.63
N ALA A 142 -6.23 -13.33 -18.89
CA ALA A 142 -6.58 -11.96 -19.27
C ALA A 142 -7.92 -11.44 -18.68
N SER A 143 -8.70 -12.29 -17.98
CA SER A 143 -9.94 -11.89 -17.31
C SER A 143 -9.78 -11.55 -15.82
N VAL A 144 -8.57 -11.62 -15.25
CA VAL A 144 -8.39 -11.39 -13.81
C VAL A 144 -8.22 -9.92 -13.49
N ASP A 145 -9.35 -9.24 -13.45
CA ASP A 145 -9.49 -7.87 -13.02
C ASP A 145 -9.03 -7.69 -11.54
N GLY A 146 -7.88 -7.04 -11.35
CA GLY A 146 -7.45 -6.40 -10.10
C GLY A 146 -7.20 -7.30 -8.89
N LYS A 147 -5.96 -7.78 -8.70
CA LYS A 147 -5.53 -8.47 -7.46
C LYS A 147 -4.20 -8.00 -6.87
N ASN A 148 -3.46 -7.09 -7.50
CA ASN A 148 -2.14 -6.72 -6.99
C ASN A 148 -2.24 -5.53 -6.07
N VAL A 149 -2.07 -5.76 -4.77
CA VAL A 149 -2.16 -4.71 -3.77
C VAL A 149 -0.75 -4.28 -3.37
N LEU A 150 -0.49 -2.97 -3.43
CA LEU A 150 0.68 -2.27 -2.93
C LEU A 150 0.26 -1.48 -1.68
N ILE A 151 1.18 -1.34 -0.70
CA ILE A 151 1.00 -0.32 0.35
C ILE A 151 1.67 0.94 -0.13
N LEU A 152 0.99 2.06 0.05
CA LEU A 152 1.59 3.36 -0.10
C LEU A 152 1.81 4.05 1.21
N PHE A 153 2.91 4.77 1.23
CA PHE A 153 3.28 5.72 2.26
C PHE A 153 3.33 7.08 1.59
N ASP A 154 2.51 8.00 2.10
CA ASP A 154 2.68 9.43 1.83
C ASP A 154 3.96 9.88 2.51
N LEU A 155 4.90 10.40 1.72
CA LEU A 155 6.20 10.86 2.23
C LEU A 155 6.09 12.17 3.00
N GLY A 156 4.98 12.91 2.88
CA GLY A 156 4.64 14.05 3.75
C GLY A 156 5.84 14.91 4.15
N PHE A 157 6.62 15.37 3.19
CA PHE A 157 7.63 16.42 3.39
C PHE A 157 7.01 17.79 3.18
#